data_AF-A0A6G4V4B3-F1
#
_entry.id   AF-A0A6G4V4B3-F1
#
_cell.length_a   1.000
_cell.length_b   1.000
_cell.length_c   1.000
_cell.angle_alpha   90.00
_cell.angle_beta   90.00
_cell.angle_gamma   90.00
#
_symmetry.space_group_name_H-M   'P 1'
#
loop_
_entity.id
_entity.type
_entity.pdbx_description
1 polymer ?
#
loop_
_entity_poly.entity_id
_entity_poly.type
_entity_poly.pdbx_seq_one_letter_code
_entity_poly.pdbx_strand_id
1 'polypeptide(L)'
;MNGDSTVRSVREAWRDLLEEFRPPHSDSDPYTPAMWALLQVAVRDPLLSTLYPGLSTTMLTLSRFDDYRLRDGECFPVIGAAAGEFGVSAYPVSEDNLLLVTSDPAQAVTLAARLIRDRLHAIAASDGRAPWSG
;
A
#
# COMPACT_ATOMS: atom_id res chain seq x y z
N MET A 1 5.73 10.40 33.15
CA MET A 1 5.75 10.87 31.75
C MET A 1 5.34 9.71 30.88
N ASN A 2 4.35 9.94 30.02
CA ASN A 2 3.41 8.96 29.49
C ASN A 2 4.05 7.98 28.50
N GLY A 3 4.07 6.70 28.85
CA GLY A 3 4.45 5.59 27.96
C GLY A 3 3.24 4.95 27.28
N ASP A 4 2.32 5.77 26.79
CA ASP A 4 1.11 5.31 26.08
C ASP A 4 1.28 5.52 24.57
N SER A 5 2.36 4.95 24.02
CA SER A 5 2.40 4.65 22.58
C SER A 5 1.73 3.31 22.39
N THR A 6 0.40 3.36 22.47
CA THR A 6 -0.51 2.23 22.31
C THR A 6 -0.14 1.48 21.04
N VAL A 7 0.22 0.20 21.17
CA VAL A 7 0.36 -0.72 20.04
C VAL A 7 -1.02 -0.83 19.39
N ARG A 8 -1.31 0.05 18.43
CA ARG A 8 -2.56 0.03 17.66
C ARG A 8 -2.60 -1.26 16.87
N SER A 9 -3.69 -2.01 16.94
CA SER A 9 -3.80 -3.22 16.13
C SER A 9 -3.89 -2.85 14.64
N VAL A 10 -3.29 -3.66 13.78
CA VAL A 10 -3.35 -3.50 12.31
C VAL A 10 -4.79 -3.35 11.81
N ARG A 11 -5.74 -4.08 12.44
CA ARG A 11 -7.17 -4.00 12.13
C ARG A 11 -7.77 -2.64 12.45
N GLU A 12 -7.44 -2.05 13.60
CA GLU A 12 -7.91 -0.71 13.96
C GLU A 12 -7.33 0.33 13.02
N ALA A 13 -6.05 0.19 12.68
CA ALA A 13 -5.39 1.09 11.76
C ALA A 13 -6.08 1.07 10.36
N TRP A 14 -6.43 -0.11 9.83
CA TRP A 14 -7.19 -0.23 8.58
C TRP A 14 -8.59 0.36 8.66
N ARG A 15 -9.29 0.14 9.78
CA ARG A 15 -10.63 0.70 9.98
C ARG A 15 -10.59 2.22 9.99
N ASP A 16 -9.62 2.81 10.68
CA ASP A 16 -9.50 4.26 10.78
C ASP A 16 -9.16 4.88 9.40
N LEU A 17 -8.30 4.23 8.62
CA LEU A 17 -8.00 4.64 7.24
C LEU A 17 -9.24 4.54 6.34
N LEU A 18 -10.00 3.45 6.44
CA LEU A 18 -11.24 3.32 5.68
C LEU A 18 -12.24 4.42 6.09
N GLU A 19 -12.35 4.76 7.36
CA GLU A 19 -13.25 5.83 7.80
C GLU A 19 -12.85 7.20 7.23
N GLU A 20 -11.55 7.49 7.09
CA GLU A 20 -11.05 8.73 6.47
C GLU A 20 -11.50 8.90 5.01
N PHE A 21 -11.56 7.80 4.26
CA PHE A 21 -11.95 7.79 2.85
C PHE A 21 -13.42 7.40 2.64
N ARG A 22 -14.23 7.31 3.70
CA ARG A 22 -15.62 6.88 3.57
C ARG A 22 -16.48 7.95 2.87
N PRO A 23 -17.44 7.55 2.00
CA PRO A 23 -18.44 8.49 1.46
C PRO A 23 -19.24 9.21 2.56
N PRO A 24 -19.80 10.40 2.28
CA PRO A 24 -19.88 11.05 0.97
C PRO A 24 -18.58 11.74 0.55
N HIS A 25 -18.30 11.74 -0.75
CA HIS A 25 -17.15 12.42 -1.36
C HIS A 25 -17.61 13.68 -2.11
N SER A 26 -16.70 14.64 -2.28
CA SER A 26 -16.95 15.81 -3.12
C SER A 26 -16.87 15.44 -4.60
N ASP A 27 -17.79 15.93 -5.43
CA ASP A 27 -17.73 15.77 -6.89
C ASP A 27 -16.50 16.45 -7.51
N SER A 28 -15.89 17.41 -6.80
CA SER A 28 -14.65 18.07 -7.22
C SER A 28 -13.38 17.28 -6.89
N ASP A 29 -13.51 16.15 -6.18
CA ASP A 29 -12.40 15.32 -5.75
C ASP A 29 -12.47 13.94 -6.42
N PRO A 30 -11.81 13.78 -7.57
CA PRO A 30 -11.81 12.51 -8.29
C PRO A 30 -10.90 11.45 -7.64
N TYR A 31 -10.13 11.81 -6.61
CA TYR A 31 -9.14 10.92 -5.98
C TYR A 31 -9.73 10.14 -4.83
N THR A 32 -10.45 10.80 -3.92
CA THR A 32 -11.00 10.16 -2.72
C THR A 32 -11.96 8.99 -3.03
N PRO A 33 -12.87 9.08 -4.02
CA PRO A 33 -13.70 7.94 -4.43
C PRO A 33 -12.88 6.75 -4.98
N ALA A 34 -11.87 7.03 -5.80
CA ALA A 34 -11.00 5.99 -6.36
C ALA A 34 -10.18 5.32 -5.26
N MET A 35 -9.59 6.11 -4.36
CA MET A 35 -8.83 5.61 -3.23
C MET A 35 -9.71 4.77 -2.29
N TRP A 36 -10.94 5.20 -1.99
CA TRP A 36 -11.91 4.41 -1.23
C TRP A 36 -12.16 3.03 -1.84
N ALA A 37 -12.36 2.96 -3.15
CA ALA A 37 -12.55 1.69 -3.85
C ALA A 37 -11.29 0.79 -3.77
N LEU A 38 -10.10 1.38 -3.93
CA LEU A 38 -8.83 0.66 -3.84
C LEU A 38 -8.61 0.09 -2.43
N LEU A 39 -8.83 0.89 -1.39
CA LEU A 39 -8.64 0.50 0.01
C LEU A 39 -9.58 -0.64 0.43
N GLN A 40 -10.83 -0.62 -0.03
CA GLN A 40 -11.78 -1.70 0.21
C GLN A 40 -11.33 -3.06 -0.34
N VAL A 41 -10.55 -3.06 -1.43
CA VAL A 41 -9.98 -4.28 -1.99
C VAL A 41 -8.67 -4.63 -1.29
N ALA A 42 -7.80 -3.65 -1.06
CA ALA A 42 -6.50 -3.86 -0.42
C ALA A 42 -6.62 -4.45 1.00
N VAL A 43 -7.60 -4.00 1.80
CA VAL A 43 -7.84 -4.55 3.16
C VAL A 43 -8.24 -6.03 3.16
N ARG A 44 -8.76 -6.54 2.03
CA ARG A 44 -9.16 -7.95 1.87
C ARG A 44 -8.01 -8.82 1.36
N ASP A 45 -6.94 -8.22 0.83
CA ASP A 45 -5.76 -8.96 0.42
C ASP A 45 -4.95 -9.41 1.65
N PRO A 46 -4.66 -10.72 1.81
CA PRO A 46 -3.96 -11.23 2.99
C PRO A 46 -2.56 -10.65 3.19
N LEU A 47 -1.86 -10.28 2.11
CA LEU A 47 -0.53 -9.70 2.22
C LEU A 47 -0.63 -8.23 2.59
N LEU A 48 -1.37 -7.44 1.81
CA LEU A 48 -1.47 -5.99 2.04
C LEU A 48 -2.10 -5.67 3.39
N SER A 49 -3.10 -6.45 3.81
CA SER A 49 -3.74 -6.27 5.12
C SER A 49 -2.76 -6.38 6.29
N THR A 50 -1.69 -7.16 6.18
CA THR A 50 -0.67 -7.33 7.23
C THR A 50 0.45 -6.30 7.18
N LEU A 51 0.62 -5.63 6.04
CA LEU A 51 1.70 -4.68 5.82
C LEU A 51 1.35 -3.24 6.20
N TYR A 52 0.09 -2.97 6.55
CA TYR A 52 -0.32 -1.69 7.11
C TYR A 52 0.02 -1.61 8.61
N PRO A 53 0.52 -0.49 9.16
CA PRO A 53 0.62 0.86 8.56
C PRO A 53 1.88 1.16 7.74
N GLY A 54 2.75 0.17 7.47
CA GLY A 54 3.94 0.33 6.65
C GLY A 54 3.67 0.66 5.17
N LEU A 55 2.41 0.65 4.74
CA LEU A 55 1.92 1.15 3.45
C LEU A 55 1.59 2.66 3.55
N SER A 56 2.30 3.49 2.80
CA SER A 56 1.97 4.92 2.63
C SER A 56 0.62 5.08 1.95
N THR A 57 -0.25 5.88 2.56
CA THR A 57 -1.67 5.98 2.21
C THR A 57 -1.94 6.76 0.92
N THR A 58 -0.97 7.55 0.44
CA THR A 58 -1.13 8.35 -0.78
C THR A 58 -0.87 7.54 -2.06
N MET A 59 -0.16 6.40 -1.95
CA MET A 59 0.33 5.63 -3.10
C MET A 59 0.44 4.11 -2.84
N LEU A 60 -0.08 3.62 -1.71
CA LEU A 60 0.14 2.25 -1.20
C LEU A 60 1.60 1.79 -1.37
N THR A 61 2.57 2.69 -1.12
CA THR A 61 4.00 2.37 -1.19
C THR A 61 4.44 1.74 0.12
N LEU A 62 5.20 0.63 0.08
CA LEU A 62 5.80 0.10 1.31
C LEU A 62 7.08 0.87 1.63
N SER A 63 7.12 1.47 2.81
CA SER A 63 8.36 1.99 3.41
C SER A 63 9.04 0.87 4.20
N ARG A 64 10.37 0.76 4.08
CA ARG A 64 11.18 -0.19 4.87
C ARG A 64 11.20 0.16 6.37
N PHE A 65 10.76 1.35 6.75
CA PHE A 65 10.99 1.92 8.08
C PHE A 65 9.73 2.38 8.83
N ASP A 66 8.53 1.96 8.39
CA ASP A 66 7.25 2.41 8.98
C ASP A 66 7.07 3.95 9.02
N ASP A 67 7.85 4.69 8.22
CA ASP A 67 7.79 6.14 8.10
C ASP A 67 7.51 6.54 6.66
N TYR A 68 6.35 7.19 6.44
CA TYR A 68 5.88 7.73 5.17
C TYR A 68 6.70 8.93 4.67
N ARG A 69 7.58 9.50 5.51
CA ARG A 69 8.40 10.67 5.21
C ARG A 69 9.77 10.31 4.62
N LEU A 70 10.17 9.03 4.69
CA LEU A 70 11.42 8.54 4.14
C LEU A 70 11.20 7.98 2.73
N ARG A 71 11.22 8.87 1.73
CA ARG A 71 11.27 8.49 0.29
C ARG A 71 12.56 7.77 -0.09
N ASP A 72 13.64 7.99 0.67
CA ASP A 72 14.91 7.30 0.49
C ASP A 72 14.85 5.93 1.18
N GLY A 73 14.53 4.89 0.42
CA GLY A 73 14.49 3.50 0.90
C GLY A 73 13.27 2.68 0.46
N GLU A 74 12.30 3.29 -0.24
CA GLU A 74 11.19 2.56 -0.86
C GLU A 74 11.76 1.58 -1.89
N CYS A 75 11.49 0.29 -1.74
CA CYS A 75 12.03 -0.78 -2.61
C CYS A 75 10.90 -1.58 -3.28
N PHE A 76 9.68 -1.06 -3.23
CA PHE A 76 8.45 -1.77 -3.50
C PHE A 76 7.63 -1.04 -4.57
N PRO A 77 6.75 -1.76 -5.29
CA PRO A 77 5.86 -1.17 -6.28
C PRO A 77 4.88 -0.18 -5.65
N VAL A 78 4.28 0.63 -6.50
CA VAL A 78 3.33 1.70 -6.14
C VAL A 78 1.99 1.42 -6.76
N ILE A 79 0.91 1.70 -6.02
CA ILE A 79 -0.45 1.70 -6.54
C ILE A 79 -1.04 3.10 -6.45
N GLY A 80 -1.28 3.72 -7.60
CA GLY A 80 -1.98 4.99 -7.70
C GLY A 80 -3.47 4.78 -7.93
N ALA A 81 -4.28 5.71 -7.41
CA ALA A 81 -5.70 5.82 -7.75
C ALA A 81 -5.97 7.24 -8.23
N ALA A 82 -6.59 7.39 -9.41
CA ALA A 82 -6.96 8.67 -9.97
C ALA A 82 -8.21 8.53 -10.84
N ALA A 83 -9.25 9.32 -10.57
CA ALA A 83 -10.38 9.57 -11.48
C ALA A 83 -10.96 8.32 -12.21
N GLY A 84 -11.12 7.20 -11.50
CA GLY A 84 -11.67 5.95 -12.07
C GLY A 84 -10.64 5.00 -12.69
N GLU A 85 -9.36 5.33 -12.59
CA GLU A 85 -8.22 4.50 -12.99
C GLU A 85 -7.31 4.17 -11.80
N PHE A 86 -6.67 3.01 -11.89
CA PHE A 86 -5.72 2.47 -10.95
C PHE A 86 -4.44 2.12 -11.71
N GLY A 87 -3.34 2.71 -11.27
CA GLY A 87 -2.02 2.50 -11.86
C GLY A 87 -1.16 1.62 -10.95
N VAL A 88 -0.38 0.71 -11.52
CA VAL A 88 0.67 -0.01 -10.79
C VAL A 88 2.00 0.23 -11.45
N SER A 89 2.95 0.80 -10.71
CA SER A 89 4.33 1.00 -11.17
C SER A 89 5.30 0.12 -10.40
N ALA A 90 6.25 -0.47 -11.10
CA ALA A 90 7.38 -1.15 -10.48
C ALA A 90 8.31 -0.15 -9.80
N TYR A 91 9.19 -0.66 -8.93
CA TYR A 91 10.33 0.11 -8.44
C TYR A 91 11.52 0.02 -9.42
N PRO A 92 12.26 1.11 -9.68
CA PRO A 92 12.03 2.48 -9.23
C PRO A 92 10.82 3.14 -9.91
N VAL A 93 10.08 3.97 -9.18
CA VAL A 93 8.87 4.61 -9.69
C VAL A 93 9.23 5.60 -10.79
N SER A 94 8.79 5.31 -12.00
CA SER A 94 8.93 6.16 -13.18
C SER A 94 7.83 5.80 -14.18
N GLU A 95 7.58 6.69 -15.14
CA GLU A 95 6.64 6.43 -16.24
C GLU A 95 7.06 5.18 -17.03
N ASP A 96 8.37 4.98 -17.22
CA ASP A 96 8.94 3.81 -17.92
C ASP A 96 8.68 2.49 -17.19
N ASN A 97 8.36 2.54 -15.89
CA ASN A 97 8.08 1.38 -15.05
C ASN A 97 6.60 1.23 -14.71
N LEU A 98 5.69 1.91 -15.43
CA LEU A 98 4.26 1.68 -15.34
C LEU A 98 3.89 0.32 -15.96
N LEU A 99 3.38 -0.59 -15.12
CA LEU A 99 3.11 -1.98 -15.51
C LEU A 99 1.63 -2.23 -15.83
N LEU A 100 0.74 -1.44 -15.23
CA LEU A 100 -0.71 -1.59 -15.40
C LEU A 100 -1.40 -0.24 -15.22
N VAL A 101 -2.37 0.02 -16.10
CA VAL A 101 -3.44 1.00 -15.89
C VAL A 101 -4.75 0.26 -16.12
N THR A 102 -5.67 0.34 -15.17
CA THR A 102 -6.94 -0.39 -15.21
C THR A 102 -8.03 0.38 -14.49
N SER A 103 -9.29 0.19 -14.86
CA SER A 103 -10.44 0.70 -14.10
C SER A 103 -10.89 -0.27 -12.99
N ASP A 104 -10.26 -1.43 -12.87
CA ASP A 104 -10.58 -2.46 -11.89
C ASP A 104 -9.58 -2.43 -10.71
N PRO A 105 -9.99 -1.99 -9.51
CA PRO A 105 -9.11 -1.92 -8.35
C PRO A 105 -8.57 -3.30 -7.93
N ALA A 106 -9.30 -4.39 -8.22
CA ALA A 106 -8.84 -5.73 -7.87
C ALA A 106 -7.68 -6.19 -8.74
N GLN A 107 -7.64 -5.81 -10.01
CA GLN A 107 -6.50 -6.09 -10.88
C GLN A 107 -5.24 -5.36 -10.40
N ALA A 108 -5.38 -4.08 -10.04
CA ALA A 108 -4.29 -3.28 -9.50
C ALA A 108 -3.74 -3.87 -8.19
N VAL A 109 -4.62 -4.18 -7.23
CA VAL A 109 -4.24 -4.81 -5.96
C VAL A 109 -3.55 -6.16 -6.18
N THR A 110 -4.09 -7.01 -7.05
CA THR A 110 -3.53 -8.34 -7.34
C THR A 110 -2.11 -8.24 -7.89
N LEU A 111 -1.88 -7.35 -8.86
CA LEU A 111 -0.56 -7.17 -9.44
C LEU A 111 0.43 -6.62 -8.41
N ALA A 112 0.03 -5.61 -7.64
CA ALA A 112 0.91 -5.02 -6.64
C ALA A 112 1.25 -5.99 -5.51
N ALA A 113 0.28 -6.74 -4.99
CA ALA A 113 0.51 -7.75 -3.97
C ALA A 113 1.49 -8.83 -4.48
N ARG A 114 1.40 -9.23 -5.75
CA ARG A 114 2.36 -10.13 -6.38
C ARG A 114 3.77 -9.52 -6.41
N LEU A 115 3.91 -8.30 -6.91
CA LEU A 115 5.21 -7.62 -7.02
C LEU A 115 5.85 -7.39 -5.64
N ILE A 116 5.06 -7.04 -4.62
CA ILE A 116 5.51 -6.95 -3.23
C ILE A 116 6.02 -8.29 -2.74
N ARG A 117 5.26 -9.37 -2.95
CA ARG A 117 5.65 -10.72 -2.54
C ARG A 117 6.96 -11.16 -3.19
N ASP A 118 7.07 -10.98 -4.50
CA ASP A 118 8.28 -11.33 -5.27
C ASP A 118 9.49 -10.55 -4.74
N ARG A 119 9.29 -9.27 -4.39
CA ARG A 119 10.34 -8.44 -3.80
C ARG A 119 10.73 -8.88 -2.39
N LEU A 120 9.76 -9.20 -1.54
CA LEU A 120 10.03 -9.75 -0.20
C LEU A 120 10.82 -11.05 -0.28
N HIS A 121 10.48 -11.94 -1.22
CA HIS A 121 11.25 -13.16 -1.47
C HIS A 121 12.67 -12.87 -1.94
N ALA A 122 12.85 -11.92 -2.86
CA ALA A 122 14.18 -11.52 -3.35
C ALA A 122 15.06 -10.96 -2.22
N ILE A 123 14.49 -10.11 -1.35
CA ILE A 123 15.20 -9.57 -0.18
C ILE A 123 15.61 -10.70 0.76
N ALA A 124 14.68 -11.60 1.12
CA ALA A 124 14.96 -12.73 2.00
C ALA A 124 16.04 -13.67 1.43
N ALA A 125 16.06 -13.88 0.11
CA ALA A 125 17.08 -14.67 -0.57
C ALA A 125 18.46 -13.97 -0.60
N SER A 126 18.48 -12.64 -0.63
CA SER A 126 19.72 -11.84 -0.67
C SER A 126 20.38 -11.70 0.71
N ASP A 127 19.58 -11.68 1.78
CA ASP A 127 20.05 -11.45 3.16
C ASP A 127 20.53 -12.73 3.88
N GLY A 128 20.35 -13.92 3.28
CA GLY A 128 20.84 -15.20 3.86
C GLY A 128 20.21 -15.61 5.21
N ARG A 129 19.22 -14.86 5.72
CA ARG A 129 18.41 -15.21 6.90
C ARG A 129 16.94 -15.20 6.53
N ALA A 130 16.24 -16.29 6.87
CA ALA A 130 14.78 -16.31 6.85
C ALA A 130 14.25 -15.24 7.82
N PRO A 131 13.34 -14.33 7.40
CA PRO A 131 13.01 -13.14 8.18
C PRO A 131 12.14 -13.36 9.43
N TRP A 132 11.84 -14.60 9.84
CA TRP A 132 10.94 -14.87 10.98
C TRP A 132 11.37 -16.07 11.83
N SER A 133 12.61 -16.07 12.29
CA SER A 133 13.09 -17.00 13.32
C SER A 133 13.98 -16.26 14.31
N GLY A 134 13.34 -15.56 15.25
CA GLY A 134 13.94 -14.86 16.37
C GLY A 134 12.86 -14.37 17.30
#